data_AF-A0A3S0UI21-F1
#
_entry.id   AF-A0A3S0UI21-F1
#
_cell.length_a   1.000
_cell.length_b   1.000
_cell.length_c   1.000
_cell.angle_alpha   90.00
_cell.angle_beta   90.00
_cell.angle_gamma   90.00
#
_symmetry.space_group_name_H-M   'P 1'
#
loop_
_entity.id
_entity.type
_entity.pdbx_description
1 polymer ?
#
loop_
_entity_poly.entity_id
_entity_poly.type
_entity_poly.pdbx_seq_one_letter_code
_entity_poly.pdbx_strand_id
1 'polypeptide(L)'
;MSAASVVHNGESRLYASCRVALAGLLHDLGKLAERAGLAVESATLEKNVHQYSPYHQTHAKDRGWFSHKHAAYTALAFDQIEAWLPKVRGDAETAPFGGVVDDSLINAAARHHRPETCLQWIIATADLKTK
;
A
#
# COMPACT_ATOMS: atom_id res chain seq x y z
N MET A 1 1.96 -35.55 7.44
CA MET A 1 2.53 -34.29 7.98
C MET A 1 2.47 -34.34 9.50
N SER A 2 3.52 -33.87 10.19
CA SER A 2 3.59 -33.85 11.66
C SER A 2 2.68 -32.75 12.24
N ALA A 3 2.11 -32.96 13.44
CA ALA A 3 1.34 -31.92 14.14
C ALA A 3 2.13 -30.62 14.29
N ALA A 4 3.45 -30.70 14.53
CA ALA A 4 4.34 -29.54 14.61
C ALA A 4 4.45 -28.78 13.27
N SER A 5 4.49 -29.51 12.13
CA SER A 5 4.49 -28.87 10.80
C SER A 5 3.16 -28.20 10.45
N VAL A 6 2.03 -28.72 10.98
CA VAL A 6 0.70 -28.13 10.79
C VAL A 6 0.56 -26.84 11.60
N VAL A 7 1.02 -26.83 12.85
CA VAL A 7 1.02 -25.63 13.72
C VAL A 7 1.90 -24.53 13.13
N HIS A 8 3.13 -24.86 12.71
CA HIS A 8 4.03 -23.90 12.08
C HIS A 8 3.45 -23.28 10.79
N ASN A 9 2.80 -24.09 9.95
CA ASN A 9 2.09 -23.59 8.77
C ASN A 9 0.86 -22.73 9.12
N GLY A 10 0.21 -23.00 10.25
CA GLY A 10 -0.90 -22.21 10.76
C GLY A 10 -0.44 -20.82 11.21
N GLU A 11 0.64 -20.74 11.99
CA GLU A 11 1.24 -19.49 12.46
C GLU A 11 1.78 -18.65 11.29
N SER A 12 2.47 -19.27 10.33
CA SER A 12 2.97 -18.56 9.13
C SER A 12 1.82 -17.93 8.34
N ARG A 13 0.72 -18.68 8.10
CA ARG A 13 -0.48 -18.13 7.43
C ARG A 13 -1.14 -17.02 8.23
N LEU A 14 -1.18 -17.12 9.56
CA LEU A 14 -1.72 -16.07 10.42
C LEU A 14 -0.88 -14.80 10.31
N TYR A 15 0.45 -14.89 10.39
CA TYR A 15 1.29 -13.71 10.24
C TYR A 15 1.19 -13.10 8.83
N ALA A 16 1.16 -13.95 7.80
CA ALA A 16 0.97 -13.50 6.42
C ALA A 16 -0.35 -12.74 6.24
N SER A 17 -1.47 -13.28 6.75
CA SER A 17 -2.76 -12.61 6.68
C SER A 17 -2.81 -11.35 7.55
N CYS A 18 -2.17 -11.32 8.72
CA CYS A 18 -2.05 -10.13 9.56
C CYS A 18 -1.30 -8.99 8.84
N ARG A 19 -0.25 -9.30 8.06
CA ARG A 19 0.45 -8.27 7.27
C ARG A 19 -0.45 -7.71 6.16
N VAL A 20 -1.22 -8.55 5.47
CA VAL A 20 -2.21 -8.09 4.49
C VAL A 20 -3.30 -7.26 5.16
N ALA A 21 -3.79 -7.69 6.32
CA ALA A 21 -4.76 -6.93 7.11
C ALA A 21 -4.21 -5.57 7.57
N LEU A 22 -2.93 -5.49 7.93
CA LEU A 22 -2.25 -4.23 8.25
C LEU A 22 -2.18 -3.29 7.03
N ALA A 23 -1.84 -3.82 5.84
CA ALA A 23 -1.87 -3.04 4.60
C ALA A 23 -3.30 -2.52 4.31
N GLY A 24 -4.32 -3.37 4.51
CA GLY A 24 -5.72 -2.98 4.38
C GLY A 24 -6.17 -1.95 5.41
N LEU A 25 -5.72 -2.04 6.66
CA LEU A 25 -6.01 -1.05 7.69
C LEU A 25 -5.42 0.33 7.36
N LEU A 26 -4.23 0.33 6.75
CA LEU A 26 -3.47 1.55 6.44
C LEU A 26 -3.63 2.04 5.00
N HIS A 27 -4.45 1.39 4.16
CA HIS A 27 -4.60 1.74 2.75
C HIS A 27 -4.99 3.22 2.55
N ASP A 28 -5.79 3.75 3.47
CA ASP A 28 -6.34 5.11 3.47
C ASP A 28 -5.58 6.08 4.39
N LEU A 29 -4.42 5.71 4.93
CA LEU A 29 -3.60 6.57 5.81
C LEU A 29 -3.34 7.95 5.19
N GLY A 30 -3.19 7.99 3.86
CA GLY A 30 -2.99 9.20 3.10
C GLY A 30 -4.15 10.20 3.16
N LYS A 31 -5.38 9.79 3.48
CA LYS A 31 -6.49 10.74 3.70
C LYS A 31 -6.22 11.65 4.90
N LEU A 32 -5.60 11.12 5.95
CA LEU A 32 -5.20 11.91 7.11
C LEU A 32 -4.03 12.83 6.75
N ALA A 33 -3.00 12.29 6.11
CA ALA A 33 -1.80 13.05 5.74
C ALA A 33 -2.08 14.17 4.72
N GLU A 34 -2.92 13.91 3.71
CA GLU A 34 -3.34 14.90 2.73
C GLU A 34 -4.11 16.05 3.41
N ARG A 35 -5.09 15.73 4.27
CA ARG A 35 -5.92 16.74 4.96
C ARG A 35 -5.13 17.53 6.01
N ALA A 36 -4.14 16.91 6.63
CA ALA A 36 -3.23 17.59 7.55
C ALA A 36 -2.23 18.50 6.83
N GLY A 37 -2.16 18.45 5.49
CA GLY A 37 -1.21 19.23 4.71
C GLY A 37 0.23 18.77 4.92
N LEU A 38 0.48 17.46 4.93
CA LEU A 38 1.82 16.90 5.09
C LEU A 38 2.79 17.60 4.13
N ALA A 39 3.83 18.22 4.70
CA ALA A 39 4.84 18.94 3.95
C ALA A 39 5.74 17.94 3.20
N VAL A 40 5.70 17.99 1.87
CA VAL A 40 6.49 17.15 0.98
C VAL A 40 6.97 18.01 -0.18
N GLU A 41 8.22 17.81 -0.60
CA GLU A 41 8.78 18.44 -1.80
C GLU A 41 7.89 18.18 -3.02
N SER A 42 7.59 19.22 -3.81
CA SER A 42 6.62 19.13 -4.91
C SER A 42 6.99 18.04 -5.93
N ALA A 43 8.27 17.92 -6.26
CA ALA A 43 8.76 16.89 -7.18
C ALA A 43 8.56 15.45 -6.63
N THR A 44 8.66 15.27 -5.31
CA THR A 44 8.43 13.98 -4.65
C THR A 44 6.94 13.63 -4.65
N LEU A 45 6.08 14.61 -4.36
CA LEU A 45 4.63 14.45 -4.43
C LEU A 45 4.18 14.11 -5.87
N GLU A 46 4.69 14.82 -6.88
CA GLU A 46 4.36 14.55 -8.28
C GLU A 46 4.73 13.13 -8.71
N LYS A 47 5.93 12.65 -8.35
CA LYS A 47 6.35 11.27 -8.61
C LYS A 47 5.40 10.25 -7.97
N ASN A 48 5.04 10.46 -6.69
CA ASN A 48 4.13 9.56 -5.99
C ASN A 48 2.71 9.60 -6.58
N VAL A 49 2.22 10.77 -6.99
CA VAL A 49 0.93 10.89 -7.69
C VAL A 49 0.97 10.11 -9.01
N HIS A 50 2.03 10.25 -9.82
CA HIS A 50 2.17 9.48 -11.05
C HIS A 50 2.22 7.97 -10.82
N GLN A 51 2.79 7.53 -9.71
CA GLN A 51 2.96 6.12 -9.36
C GLN A 51 1.66 5.50 -8.81
N TYR A 52 0.98 6.17 -7.89
CA TYR A 52 -0.10 5.57 -7.09
C TYR A 52 -1.51 6.02 -7.51
N SER A 53 -1.63 7.19 -8.14
CA SER A 53 -2.93 7.76 -8.52
C SER A 53 -3.32 7.38 -9.96
N PRO A 54 -4.61 7.08 -10.22
CA PRO A 54 -5.11 6.92 -11.59
C PRO A 54 -5.06 8.22 -12.38
N TYR A 55 -4.55 8.15 -13.60
CA TYR A 55 -4.60 9.24 -14.58
C TYR A 55 -5.87 9.14 -15.43
N HIS A 56 -6.52 10.27 -15.67
CA HIS A 56 -7.72 10.39 -16.49
C HIS A 56 -7.51 11.41 -17.57
N GLN A 57 -7.99 11.09 -18.77
CA GLN A 57 -7.99 11.99 -19.92
C GLN A 57 -9.15 11.57 -20.84
N THR A 58 -10.05 12.51 -21.13
CA THR A 58 -11.27 12.27 -21.92
C THR A 58 -10.99 12.20 -23.41
N HIS A 59 -10.18 13.11 -23.93
CA HIS A 59 -9.71 13.11 -25.31
C HIS A 59 -8.21 13.36 -25.37
N ALA A 60 -7.54 12.86 -26.42
CA ALA A 60 -6.09 12.96 -26.58
C ALA A 60 -5.54 14.40 -26.56
N LYS A 61 -6.38 15.41 -26.81
CA LYS A 61 -6.00 16.84 -26.78
C LYS A 61 -6.32 17.53 -25.45
N ASP A 62 -7.06 16.88 -24.56
CA ASP A 62 -7.44 17.46 -23.27
C ASP A 62 -6.28 17.38 -22.29
N ARG A 63 -6.22 18.33 -21.35
CA ARG A 63 -5.34 18.21 -20.19
C ARG A 63 -5.90 17.12 -19.28
N GLY A 64 -5.12 16.07 -19.03
CA GLY A 64 -5.50 15.05 -18.07
C GLY A 64 -5.27 15.44 -16.62
N TRP A 65 -5.76 14.63 -15.70
CA TRP A 65 -5.63 14.83 -14.26
C TRP A 65 -5.46 13.51 -13.52
N PHE A 66 -4.88 13.59 -12.32
CA PHE A 66 -4.78 12.46 -11.41
C PHE A 66 -5.90 12.53 -10.36
N SER A 67 -6.59 11.41 -10.12
CA SER A 67 -7.58 11.27 -9.05
C SER A 67 -7.03 10.48 -7.86
N HIS A 68 -7.71 10.51 -6.71
CA HIS A 68 -7.28 9.77 -5.51
C HIS A 68 -5.84 10.08 -5.11
N LYS A 69 -5.51 11.37 -4.96
CA LYS A 69 -4.18 11.82 -4.50
C LYS A 69 -3.83 11.25 -3.13
N HIS A 70 -4.83 10.96 -2.30
CA HIS A 70 -4.61 10.30 -1.00
C HIS A 70 -3.84 8.97 -1.14
N ALA A 71 -3.91 8.26 -2.28
CA ALA A 71 -3.10 7.08 -2.53
C ALA A 71 -1.59 7.38 -2.50
N ALA A 72 -1.18 8.49 -3.12
CA ALA A 72 0.21 8.98 -3.08
C ALA A 72 0.59 9.42 -1.66
N TYR A 73 -0.31 10.09 -0.96
CA TYR A 73 -0.09 10.45 0.44
C TYR A 73 -0.03 9.24 1.37
N THR A 74 -0.63 8.10 1.05
CA THR A 74 -0.49 6.87 1.84
C THR A 74 0.96 6.42 1.84
N ALA A 75 1.61 6.34 0.66
CA ALA A 75 3.02 6.00 0.57
C ALA A 75 3.91 6.99 1.32
N LEU A 76 3.70 8.29 1.10
CA LEU A 76 4.46 9.35 1.79
C LEU A 76 4.26 9.35 3.30
N ALA A 77 3.06 9.01 3.78
CA ALA A 77 2.79 8.93 5.21
C ALA A 77 3.53 7.76 5.87
N PHE A 78 3.76 6.64 5.16
CA PHE A 78 4.57 5.54 5.68
C PHE A 78 6.00 5.99 5.98
N ASP A 79 6.64 6.74 5.08
CA ASP A 79 7.99 7.29 5.29
C ASP A 79 8.05 8.15 6.56
N GLN A 80 6.99 8.94 6.81
CA GLN A 80 6.92 9.79 7.99
C GLN A 80 6.76 8.98 9.27
N ILE A 81 5.97 7.91 9.26
CA ILE A 81 5.69 7.12 10.46
C ILE A 81 6.70 6.02 10.73
N GLU A 82 7.57 5.70 9.78
CA GLU A 82 8.52 4.58 9.84
C GLU A 82 9.32 4.60 11.16
N ALA A 83 9.76 5.77 11.59
CA ALA A 83 10.54 5.94 12.82
C ALA A 83 9.79 5.52 14.11
N TRP A 84 8.46 5.54 14.09
CA TRP A 84 7.61 5.13 15.22
C TRP A 84 7.09 3.70 15.08
N LEU A 85 7.28 3.05 13.93
CA LEU A 85 6.90 1.67 13.75
C LEU A 85 7.87 0.74 14.50
N PRO A 86 7.38 -0.41 15.02
CA PRO A 86 8.26 -1.40 15.60
C PRO A 86 9.33 -1.82 14.61
N LYS A 87 10.60 -1.81 15.04
CA LYS A 87 11.69 -2.33 14.21
C LYS A 87 11.38 -3.77 13.82
N VAL A 88 11.42 -4.04 12.52
CA VAL A 88 11.41 -5.39 12.00
C VAL A 88 12.65 -6.11 12.56
N ARG A 89 12.45 -7.12 13.41
CA ARG A 89 13.56 -7.84 14.05
C ARG A 89 14.13 -8.91 13.10
N GLY A 90 15.41 -8.81 12.74
CA GLY A 90 16.19 -9.87 12.08
C GLY A 90 15.78 -10.19 10.63
N ASP A 91 16.00 -11.43 10.19
CA ASP A 91 15.50 -12.04 8.93
C ASP A 91 13.98 -12.22 8.97
N ALA A 92 13.24 -11.17 9.33
CA ALA A 92 11.81 -11.27 9.52
C ALA A 92 11.16 -11.70 8.21
N GLU A 93 10.43 -12.82 8.27
CA GLU A 93 9.57 -13.24 7.17
C GLU A 93 8.61 -12.08 6.85
N THR A 94 8.73 -11.49 5.66
CA THR A 94 7.85 -10.41 5.19
C THR A 94 6.66 -10.94 4.41
N ALA A 95 6.63 -12.26 4.15
CA ALA A 95 5.60 -12.91 3.37
C ALA A 95 4.19 -12.49 3.83
N PRO A 96 3.27 -12.19 2.90
CA PRO A 96 3.42 -12.41 1.46
C PRO A 96 4.15 -11.28 0.73
N PHE A 97 4.58 -10.22 1.43
CA PHE A 97 5.31 -9.09 0.85
C PHE A 97 6.82 -9.35 0.73
N GLY A 98 7.47 -8.60 -0.16
CA GLY A 98 8.94 -8.60 -0.30
C GLY A 98 9.52 -9.69 -1.22
N GLY A 99 8.67 -10.58 -1.77
CA GLY A 99 9.09 -11.54 -2.81
C GLY A 99 9.25 -10.90 -4.20
N VAL A 100 8.60 -9.76 -4.44
CA VAL A 100 8.70 -8.95 -5.66
C VAL A 100 8.79 -7.48 -5.22
N VAL A 101 9.63 -6.68 -5.87
CA VAL A 101 9.86 -5.25 -5.53
C VAL A 101 8.54 -4.47 -5.53
N ASP A 102 7.64 -4.79 -6.45
CA ASP A 102 6.35 -4.11 -6.60
C ASP A 102 5.34 -4.43 -5.48
N ASP A 103 5.57 -5.49 -4.67
CA ASP A 103 4.63 -5.97 -3.67
C ASP A 103 5.19 -5.89 -2.24
N SER A 104 5.54 -4.65 -1.85
CA SER A 104 5.81 -4.28 -0.46
C SER A 104 4.51 -3.95 0.28
N LEU A 105 4.55 -3.93 1.63
CA LEU A 105 3.40 -3.51 2.44
C LEU A 105 2.92 -2.09 2.05
N ILE A 106 3.87 -1.18 1.82
CA ILE A 106 3.59 0.21 1.43
C ILE A 106 2.91 0.24 0.06
N ASN A 107 3.43 -0.50 -0.92
CA ASN A 107 2.82 -0.57 -2.26
C ASN A 107 1.44 -1.23 -2.22
N ALA A 108 1.25 -2.29 -1.44
CA ALA A 108 -0.05 -2.95 -1.27
C ALA A 108 -1.11 -2.00 -0.69
N ALA A 109 -0.73 -1.18 0.29
CA ALA A 109 -1.61 -0.17 0.87
C ALA A 109 -1.86 1.00 -0.11
N ALA A 110 -0.83 1.54 -0.75
CA ALA A 110 -0.93 2.75 -1.58
C ALA A 110 -1.54 2.49 -2.96
N ARG A 111 -1.39 1.30 -3.54
CA ARG A 111 -1.92 0.98 -4.88
C ARG A 111 -3.37 0.54 -4.91
N HIS A 112 -4.17 0.75 -3.85
CA HIS A 112 -5.58 0.34 -3.84
C HIS A 112 -6.46 1.03 -4.92
N HIS A 113 -6.04 2.17 -5.50
CA HIS A 113 -6.71 2.81 -6.66
C HIS A 113 -6.12 2.44 -8.03
N ARG A 114 -4.87 1.96 -8.05
CA ARG A 114 -4.12 1.53 -9.24
C ARG A 114 -3.37 0.21 -8.99
N PRO A 115 -4.09 -0.89 -8.70
CA PRO A 115 -3.49 -2.18 -8.37
C PRO A 115 -2.93 -2.87 -9.63
N GLU A 116 -1.78 -3.52 -9.45
CA GLU A 116 -1.06 -4.25 -10.50
C GLU A 116 -0.79 -5.71 -10.08
N THR A 117 -0.58 -5.98 -8.78
CA THR A 117 -0.32 -7.32 -8.24
C THR A 117 -1.56 -7.95 -7.60
N CYS A 118 -1.52 -9.26 -7.36
CA CYS A 118 -2.60 -9.98 -6.67
C CYS A 118 -2.85 -9.42 -5.25
N LEU A 119 -1.81 -9.15 -4.46
CA LEU A 119 -1.99 -8.61 -3.10
C LEU A 119 -2.60 -7.20 -3.11
N GLN A 120 -2.20 -6.36 -4.06
CA GLN A 120 -2.81 -5.03 -4.24
C GLN A 120 -4.30 -5.15 -4.62
N TRP A 121 -4.66 -6.12 -5.48
CA TRP A 121 -6.05 -6.39 -5.83
C TRP A 121 -6.88 -6.92 -4.65
N ILE A 122 -6.29 -7.67 -3.71
CA ILE A 122 -6.99 -8.07 -2.48
C ILE A 122 -7.40 -6.83 -1.69
N ILE A 123 -6.49 -5.86 -1.51
CA ILE A 123 -6.79 -4.62 -0.79
C ILE A 123 -7.81 -3.76 -1.56
N ALA A 124 -7.62 -3.57 -2.87
CA ALA A 124 -8.52 -2.78 -3.70
C ALA A 124 -9.95 -3.36 -3.73
N THR A 125 -10.07 -4.69 -3.80
CA THR A 125 -11.36 -5.37 -3.77
C THR A 125 -12.00 -5.27 -2.38
N ALA A 126 -11.21 -5.27 -1.30
CA ALA A 126 -11.73 -5.13 0.06
C ALA A 126 -12.20 -3.70 0.39
N ASP A 127 -11.58 -2.66 -0.19
CA ASP A 127 -11.96 -1.25 0.02
C ASP A 127 -13.38 -0.95 -0.51
N LEU A 128 -13.83 -1.64 -1.58
CA LEU A 128 -15.17 -1.49 -2.17
C LEU A 128 -15.65 -0.02 -2.26
N LYS A 129 -14.78 0.86 -2.76
CA LYS A 129 -15.18 2.15 -3.33
C LYS A 129 -15.14 2.03 -4.84
N THR A 130 -16.21 1.48 -5.39
CA THR A 130 -16.50 1.50 -6.84
C THR A 130 -16.18 2.89 -7.40
N LYS A 131 -15.33 2.91 -8.44
CA LYS A 131 -15.01 4.06 -9.27
C LYS A 131 -16.26 4.64 -9.93
#